data_AF-A0A645C9F7-F1
#
_entry.id   AF-A0A645C9F7-F1
#
_cell.length_a   1.000
_cell.length_b   1.000
_cell.length_c   1.000
_cell.angle_alpha   90.00
_cell.angle_beta   90.00
_cell.angle_gamma   90.00
#
_symmetry.space_group_name_H-M   'P 1'
#
loop_
_entity.id
_entity.type
_entity.pdbx_description
1 polymer ?
#
loop_
_entity_poly.entity_id
_entity_poly.type
_entity_poly.pdbx_seq_one_letter_code
_entity_poly.pdbx_strand_id
1 'polypeptide(L)' 'MNKKYIIQWTNTANGRAGRGTKLLEQAEAERLASELNEEYPHIRHDPVEATEQAPTSEHRSGPHVWDRKTQKLS' A
#
# COMPACT_ATOMS: atom_id res chain seq x y z
N MET A 1 -9.81 -19.98 2.36
CA MET A 1 -10.08 -18.72 3.08
C MET A 1 -8.91 -17.79 2.82
N ASN A 2 -9.07 -16.85 1.87
CA ASN A 2 -8.00 -15.98 1.40
C ASN A 2 -8.00 -14.71 2.25
N LYS A 3 -7.19 -14.68 3.31
CA LYS A 3 -6.99 -13.49 4.14
C LYS A 3 -6.13 -12.49 3.36
N LYS A 4 -6.80 -11.52 2.74
CA LYS A 4 -6.19 -10.53 1.86
C LYS A 4 -6.58 -9.11 2.21
N TYR A 5 -7.30 -8.86 3.30
CA TYR A 5 -7.74 -7.51 3.64
C TYR A 5 -6.96 -6.99 4.83
N ILE A 6 -6.64 -5.70 4.82
CA ILE A 6 -6.07 -4.96 5.95
C ILE A 6 -6.97 -3.76 6.22
N ILE A 7 -6.94 -3.23 7.45
CA ILE A 7 -7.64 -2.00 7.77
C ILE A 7 -6.71 -0.81 7.54
N GLN A 8 -7.11 0.09 6.65
CA GLN A 8 -6.50 1.41 6.56
C GLN A 8 -7.26 2.36 7.47
N TRP A 9 -6.55 3.25 8.14
CA TRP A 9 -7.15 4.29 8.97
C TRP A 9 -6.62 5.67 8.57
N THR A 10 -7.51 6.65 8.59
CA THR A 10 -7.21 8.05 8.31
C THR A 10 -7.85 8.92 9.38
N ASN A 11 -7.02 9.58 10.17
CA ASN A 11 -7.46 10.51 11.19
C ASN A 11 -7.73 11.88 10.54
N THR A 12 -9.00 12.31 10.58
CA THR A 12 -9.44 13.56 9.96
C THR A 12 -9.07 14.78 10.80
N ALA A 13 -8.80 14.60 12.09
CA ALA A 13 -8.44 15.68 13.00
C ALA A 13 -6.99 16.16 12.83
N ASN A 14 -6.05 15.27 12.48
CA ASN A 14 -4.63 15.60 12.31
C ASN A 14 -4.08 15.30 10.90
N GLY A 15 -4.92 14.77 10.01
CA GLY A 15 -4.55 14.41 8.64
C GLY A 15 -3.59 13.22 8.53
N ARG A 16 -3.35 12.47 9.61
CA ARG A 16 -2.46 11.31 9.60
C ARG A 16 -3.22 10.08 9.12
N ALA A 17 -2.58 9.29 8.27
CA ALA A 17 -3.09 7.98 7.86
C ALA A 17 -2.09 6.88 8.15
N GLY A 18 -2.59 5.67 8.35
CA GLY A 18 -1.79 4.47 8.54
C GLY A 18 -2.52 3.23 8.04
N ARG A 19 -1.80 2.12 7.92
CA ARG A 19 -2.40 0.82 7.59
C ARG A 19 -2.05 -0.21 8.65
N GLY A 20 -3.02 -1.07 8.97
CA GLY A 20 -2.78 -2.27 9.75
C GLY A 20 -1.94 -3.28 8.97
N THR A 21 -1.14 -4.06 9.68
CA THR A 21 -0.32 -5.15 9.12
C THR A 21 -1.03 -6.50 9.17
N LYS A 22 -2.15 -6.59 9.89
CA LYS A 22 -2.91 -7.83 10.09
C LYS A 22 -3.77 -8.13 8.86
N LEU A 23 -3.57 -9.32 8.30
CA LEU A 23 -4.40 -9.86 7.23
C LEU A 23 -5.67 -10.47 7.82
N LEU A 24 -6.81 -10.01 7.30
CA LEU A 24 -8.16 -10.36 7.70
C LEU A 24 -8.90 -10.93 6.48
N GLU A 25 -9.98 -11.66 6.76
CA GLU A 25 -10.97 -11.98 5.74
C GLU A 25 -11.82 -10.75 5.41
N GLN A 26 -12.46 -10.74 4.24
CA GLN A 26 -13.29 -9.60 3.82
C GLN A 26 -14.38 -9.28 4.86
N ALA A 27 -15.18 -10.27 5.23
CA ALA A 27 -16.27 -10.09 6.19
C ALA A 27 -15.77 -9.65 7.58
N GLU A 28 -14.59 -10.15 8.00
CA GLU A 28 -13.96 -9.76 9.25
C GLU A 28 -13.45 -8.31 9.19
N ALA A 29 -12.86 -7.90 8.06
CA ALA A 29 -12.38 -6.55 7.85
C ALA A 29 -13.52 -5.53 7.78
N GLU A 30 -14.62 -5.84 7.08
CA GLU A 30 -15.80 -4.99 6.97
C GLU A 30 -16.48 -4.78 8.33
N ARG A 31 -16.62 -5.85 9.12
CA ARG A 31 -17.15 -5.78 10.47
C ARG A 31 -16.27 -4.91 11.37
N LEU A 32 -14.96 -5.18 11.39
CA LEU A 32 -14.01 -4.46 12.22
C LEU A 32 -13.95 -2.97 11.86
N ALA A 33 -13.96 -2.64 10.56
CA ALA A 33 -13.99 -1.25 10.11
C ALA A 33 -15.26 -0.53 10.60
N SER A 34 -16.41 -1.20 10.57
CA SER A 34 -17.68 -0.64 11.05
C SER A 34 -17.64 -0.37 12.56
N GLU A 35 -17.21 -1.36 13.35
CA GLU A 35 -17.06 -1.22 14.82
C GLU A 35 -16.11 -0.07 15.17
N LEU A 36 -14.97 0.04 14.47
CA LEU A 36 -13.99 1.11 14.70
C LEU A 36 -14.49 2.50 14.28
N ASN A 37 -15.29 2.59 13.23
CA ASN A 37 -15.88 3.87 12.79
C ASN A 37 -16.94 4.38 13.78
N GLU A 38 -17.68 3.47 14.43
CA GLU A 38 -18.64 3.83 15.47
C GLU A 38 -17.92 4.31 16.75
N GLU A 39 -16.86 3.61 17.16
CA GLU A 39 -16.12 3.96 18.37
C GLU A 39 -15.22 5.20 18.19
N TYR A 40 -14.65 5.38 17.00
CA TYR A 40 -13.73 6.47 16.68
C TYR A 40 -14.20 7.27 15.45
N PRO A 41 -15.25 8.11 15.57
CA PRO A 41 -15.81 8.85 14.42
C PRO A 41 -14.86 9.90 13.81
N HIS A 42 -13.78 10.25 14.50
CA HIS A 42 -12.72 11.14 14.04
C HIS A 42 -11.60 10.40 13.27
N ILE A 43 -11.64 9.07 13.26
CA ILE A 43 -10.71 8.22 12.53
C ILE A 43 -11.53 7.35 11.58
N ARG A 44 -11.39 7.63 10.28
CA ARG A 44 -12.04 6.84 9.25
C ARG A 44 -11.26 5.55 9.02
N HIS A 45 -11.88 4.41 9.25
CA HIS A 45 -11.36 3.07 9.02
C HIS A 45 -12.03 2.47 7.78
N ASP A 46 -11.23 2.07 6.79
CA ASP A 46 -11.71 1.45 5.56
C ASP A 46 -10.99 0.10 5.35
N PRO A 47 -11.72 -0.98 5.01
CA PRO A 47 -11.10 -2.25 4.65
C PRO A 47 -10.53 -2.15 3.24
N VAL A 48 -9.23 -2.42 3.09
CA VAL A 48 -8.55 -2.39 1.80
C VAL A 48 -7.89 -3.73 1.52
N GLU A 49 -7.91 -4.17 0.27
CA GLU A 49 -7.18 -5.37 -0.10
C GLU A 49 -5.68 -5.09 0.07
N ALA A 50 -5.01 -5.94 0.84
CA ALA A 50 -3.58 -6.12 0.93
C ALA A 50 -3.04 -6.69 -0.38
N THR A 51 -3.40 -6.07 -1.51
CA THR A 51 -2.62 -6.19 -2.73
C THR A 51 -1.21 -5.73 -2.35
N GLU A 52 -0.23 -6.58 -2.65
CA GLU A 52 1.15 -6.16 -2.68
C GLU A 52 1.22 -4.92 -3.58
N GLN A 53 1.25 -3.73 -2.97
CA GLN A 53 2.01 -2.65 -3.57
C GLN A 53 3.46 -3.13 -3.55
N ALA A 54 3.80 -4.02 -4.47
CA ALA A 54 5.11 -3.97 -5.07
C ALA A 54 5.30 -2.51 -5.49
N PRO A 55 6.45 -1.89 -5.22
CA PRO A 55 6.84 -0.71 -5.96
C PRO A 55 7.12 -1.17 -7.40
N THR A 56 6.09 -1.52 -8.16
CA THR A 56 6.16 -1.47 -9.62
C THR A 56 5.99 -0.01 -9.99
N SER A 57 7.02 0.77 -9.67
CA SER A 57 7.53 1.76 -10.60
C SER A 57 7.85 1.01 -11.88
N GLU A 58 6.83 0.77 -12.70
CA GLU A 58 6.99 0.55 -14.13
C GLU A 58 7.47 1.87 -14.73
N HIS A 59 8.73 2.23 -14.44
CA HIS A 59 9.50 3.13 -15.30
C HIS A 59 10.32 2.24 -16.22
N ARG A 60 9.64 1.72 -17.24
CA ARG A 60 10.28 1.29 -18.48
C ARG A 60 11.06 2.49 -19.01
N SER A 61 12.39 2.45 -18.93
CA SER A 61 13.27 3.22 -19.81
C SER A 61 14.67 2.62 -19.87
N GLY A 62 14.82 1.67 -20.79
CA GLY A 62 16.04 1.43 -21.56
C GLY A 62 17.08 0.46 -20.97
N PRO A 63 17.58 -0.53 -21.75
CA PRO A 63 18.85 -1.17 -21.40
C PRO A 63 19.94 -0.10 -21.51
N HIS A 64 20.51 0.30 -20.38
CA HIS A 64 21.71 1.14 -20.38
C HIS A 64 22.91 0.27 -20.77
N VAL A 65 23.06 0.08 -22.08
CA VAL A 65 24.19 -0.55 -22.74
C VAL A 65 25.41 0.35 -22.51
N TRP A 66 26.19 0.11 -21.46
CA TRP A 66 27.60 0.53 -21.45
C TRP A 66 28.41 -0.43 -22.32
N ASP A 67 28.13 -0.44 -23.63
CA ASP A 67 29.03 -1.04 -24.61
C ASP A 67 29.97 0.05 -25.16
N ARG A 68 31.16 0.07 -24.56
CA ARG A 68 32.46 0.12 -25.23
C ARG A 68 32.55 1.00 -26.50
N LYS A 69 33.00 2.24 -26.32
CA LYS A 69 33.82 3.04 -27.26
C LYS A 69 34.45 4.16 -26.42
N THR A 70 35.75 4.39 -26.34
CA THR A 70 36.80 4.33 -27.36
C THR A 70 38.16 4.12 -26.69
N GLN A 71 38.83 3.07 -27.14
CA GLN A 71 40.27 3.05 -27.25
C GLN A 71 40.73 4.25 -28.11
N LYS A 72 41.84 4.88 -27.71
CA LYS A 72 42.87 5.52 -28.55
C LYS A 72 42.91 7.06 -28.61
N LEU A 73 44.17 7.52 -28.69
CA LEU A 73 44.75 8.85 -28.96
C LEU A 73 45.01 9.72 -27.71
N SER A 74 46.22 10.25 -27.49
CA SER A 74 47.51 10.13 -28.16
C SER A 74 48.60 10.65 -27.21
#